data_AF-A0A527FZE3-F1
#
_entry.id   AF-A0A527FZE3-F1
#
_cell.length_a   1.000
_cell.length_b   1.000
_cell.length_c   1.000
_cell.angle_alpha   90.00
_cell.angle_beta   90.00
_cell.angle_gamma   90.00
#
_symmetry.space_group_name_H-M   'P 1'
#
loop_
_entity.id
_entity.type
_entity.pdbx_description
1 polymer ?
#
loop_
_entity_poly.entity_id
_entity_poly.type
_entity_poly.pdbx_seq_one_letter_code
_entity_poly.pdbx_strand_id
1 'polypeptide(L)'
;MTRRIRLIADDYGLAPGVSAGILDLLDRGRLTGTSCMTGFPEWAKEAERIKPLCGRAAVGLHLTLTDQLAVTGRSALAPEGRLPPLRALA
;
A
#
# COMPACT_ATOMS: atom_id res chain seq x y z
N MET A 1 18.34 23.18 16.80
CA MET A 1 17.54 21.96 17.10
C MET A 1 17.11 21.34 15.78
N THR A 2 17.58 20.13 15.46
CA THR A 2 17.15 19.38 14.27
C THR A 2 15.93 18.53 14.61
N ARG A 3 14.88 18.59 13.77
CA ARG A 3 13.67 17.75 13.89
C ARG A 3 13.79 16.55 12.96
N ARG A 4 13.37 15.38 13.44
CA ARG A 4 13.33 14.15 12.63
C ARG A 4 11.95 14.03 11.98
N ILE A 5 11.92 13.87 10.66
CA ILE A 5 10.68 13.71 9.88
C ILE A 5 10.72 12.33 9.23
N ARG A 6 9.58 11.63 9.21
CA ARG A 6 9.38 10.46 8.36
C ARG A 6 8.52 10.87 7.18
N LEU A 7 9.06 10.73 5.97
CA LEU A 7 8.31 10.88 4.73
C LEU A 7 7.94 9.48 4.24
N ILE A 8 6.64 9.19 4.18
CA ILE A 8 6.09 7.89 3.81
C ILE A 8 5.25 8.09 2.55
N ALA A 9 5.43 7.24 1.54
CA ALA A 9 4.52 7.18 0.40
C ALA A 9 3.40 6.17 0.67
N ASP A 10 2.18 6.50 0.28
CA ASP A 10 1.07 5.56 0.33
C ASP A 10 0.91 4.82 -1.01
N ASP A 11 0.02 3.82 -1.02
CA ASP A 11 -0.44 3.14 -2.22
C ASP A 11 0.57 2.22 -2.93
N TYR A 12 1.61 1.75 -2.24
CA TYR A 12 2.48 0.71 -2.80
C TYR A 12 1.68 -0.57 -3.07
N GLY A 13 1.73 -1.07 -4.30
CA GLY A 13 0.90 -2.21 -4.75
C GLY A 13 -0.42 -1.83 -5.43
N LEU A 14 -0.78 -0.53 -5.50
CA LEU A 14 -1.98 -0.07 -6.21
C LEU A 14 -1.90 -0.27 -7.73
N ALA A 15 -0.76 0.09 -8.33
CA ALA A 15 -0.54 -0.01 -9.76
C ALA A 15 0.97 -0.12 -10.08
N PRO A 16 1.38 -0.74 -11.20
CA PRO A 16 2.78 -0.92 -11.54
C PRO A 16 3.60 0.38 -11.56
N GLY A 17 3.03 1.47 -12.10
CA GLY A 17 3.68 2.77 -12.16
C GLY A 17 3.83 3.44 -10.79
N VAL A 18 2.82 3.32 -9.92
CA VAL A 18 2.87 3.81 -8.54
C VAL A 18 3.97 3.08 -7.77
N SER A 19 3.96 1.74 -7.83
CA SER A 19 4.98 0.92 -7.18
C SER A 19 6.39 1.23 -7.69
N ALA A 20 6.58 1.41 -9.00
CA ALA A 20 7.88 1.74 -9.57
C ALA A 20 8.40 3.10 -9.08
N GLY A 21 7.55 4.13 -9.03
CA GLY A 21 7.94 5.45 -8.53
C GLY A 21 8.31 5.43 -7.05
N ILE A 22 7.55 4.70 -6.23
CA ILE A 22 7.83 4.54 -4.79
C ILE A 22 9.18 3.85 -4.59
N LEU A 23 9.45 2.76 -5.31
CA LEU A 23 10.73 2.03 -5.20
C LEU A 23 11.91 2.90 -5.62
N ASP A 24 11.82 3.65 -6.73
CA ASP A 24 12.88 4.56 -7.17
C ASP A 24 13.18 5.64 -6.11
N LEU A 25 12.14 6.20 -5.49
CA LEU A 25 12.32 7.20 -4.44
C LEU A 25 12.88 6.61 -3.13
N LEU A 26 12.53 5.36 -2.79
CA LEU A 26 13.11 4.65 -1.65
C LEU A 26 14.59 4.33 -1.91
N ASP A 27 14.94 3.86 -3.10
CA ASP A 27 16.32 3.54 -3.47
C ASP A 27 17.23 4.78 -3.44
N ARG A 28 16.70 5.93 -3.86
CA ARG A 28 17.40 7.23 -3.79
C ARG A 28 17.41 7.85 -2.39
N GLY A 29 16.83 7.19 -1.38
CA GLY A 29 16.74 7.71 -0.01
C GLY A 29 15.89 8.97 0.14
N ARG A 30 14.98 9.24 -0.82
CA ARG A 30 14.07 10.39 -0.79
C ARG A 30 12.85 10.14 0.10
N LEU A 31 12.47 8.88 0.26
CA LEU A 31 11.44 8.43 1.19
C LEU A 31 12.09 7.69 2.36
N THR A 32 11.43 7.76 3.51
CA THR A 32 11.82 6.98 4.71
C THR A 32 10.98 5.71 4.89
N GLY A 33 9.99 5.49 4.01
CA GLY A 33 9.13 4.31 4.01
C GLY A 33 7.95 4.39 3.06
N THR A 34 7.13 3.35 3.06
CA THR A 34 5.88 3.24 2.31
C THR A 34 4.83 2.40 3.05
N SER A 35 3.56 2.60 2.73
CA SER A 35 2.46 1.70 3.11
C SER A 35 2.02 0.85 1.91
N CYS A 36 1.65 -0.42 2.16
CA CYS A 36 1.38 -1.42 1.11
C CYS A 36 -0.10 -1.81 1.07
N MET A 37 -0.73 -1.72 -0.10
CA MET A 37 -2.06 -2.25 -0.40
C MET A 37 -1.95 -3.69 -0.89
N THR A 38 -2.21 -4.65 -0.01
CA THR A 38 -1.89 -6.07 -0.24
C THR A 38 -3.01 -6.91 -0.86
N GLY A 39 -4.18 -6.31 -1.10
CA GLY A 39 -5.36 -6.98 -1.64
C GLY A 39 -5.42 -7.10 -3.17
N PHE A 40 -4.46 -6.51 -3.90
CA PHE A 40 -4.43 -6.57 -5.37
C PHE A 40 -3.76 -7.86 -5.89
N PRO A 41 -4.18 -8.40 -7.06
CA PRO A 41 -3.62 -9.62 -7.62
C PRO A 41 -2.09 -9.61 -7.80
N GLU A 42 -1.52 -8.45 -8.08
CA GLU A 42 -0.09 -8.25 -8.32
C GLU A 42 0.75 -8.26 -7.03
N TRP A 43 0.11 -8.28 -5.85
CA TRP A 43 0.79 -8.13 -4.57
C TRP A 43 1.93 -9.12 -4.37
N ALA A 44 1.77 -10.39 -4.76
CA ALA A 44 2.84 -11.38 -4.60
C ALA A 44 4.15 -10.96 -5.32
N LYS A 45 4.03 -10.35 -6.50
CA LYS A 45 5.17 -9.83 -7.26
C LYS A 45 5.74 -8.57 -6.61
N GLU A 46 4.88 -7.66 -6.18
CA GLU A 46 5.31 -6.41 -5.53
C GLU A 46 5.96 -6.66 -4.15
N ALA A 47 5.45 -7.62 -3.37
CA ALA A 47 6.04 -8.05 -2.12
C ALA A 47 7.50 -8.51 -2.29
N GLU A 48 7.82 -9.27 -3.34
CA GLU A 48 9.20 -9.68 -3.60
C GLU A 48 10.09 -8.50 -4.06
N ARG A 49 9.54 -7.51 -4.75
CA ARG A 49 10.28 -6.30 -5.17
C ARG A 49 10.67 -5.41 -3.99
N ILE A 50 9.79 -5.26 -2.99
CA ILE A 50 10.06 -4.38 -1.84
C ILE A 50 10.87 -5.05 -0.72
N LYS A 51 10.87 -6.38 -0.66
CA LYS A 51 11.57 -7.19 0.35
C LYS A 51 13.04 -6.79 0.61
N PRO A 52 13.88 -6.46 -0.40
CA PRO A 52 15.25 -6.01 -0.18
C PRO A 52 15.37 -4.65 0.53
N LEU A 53 14.29 -3.86 0.59
CA LEU A 53 14.23 -2.56 1.25
C LEU A 53 13.77 -2.65 2.72
N CYS A 54 13.27 -3.82 3.14
CA CYS A 54 12.92 -4.07 4.54
C CYS A 54 14.16 -3.88 5.43
N GLY A 55 14.03 -3.05 6.46
CA GLY A 55 15.15 -2.68 7.36
C GLY A 55 15.92 -1.44 6.92
N ARG A 56 15.91 -1.08 5.62
CA ARG A 56 16.42 0.20 5.10
C ARG A 56 15.37 1.30 5.13
N ALA A 57 14.10 0.94 4.94
CA ALA A 57 12.95 1.83 4.99
C ALA A 57 11.82 1.22 5.83
N ALA A 58 10.90 2.07 6.31
CA ALA A 58 9.66 1.58 6.91
C ALA A 58 8.78 0.95 5.83
N VAL A 59 8.33 -0.27 6.05
CA VAL A 59 7.33 -0.93 5.20
C VAL A 59 6.14 -1.25 6.09
N GLY A 60 5.01 -0.61 5.83
CA GLY A 60 3.78 -0.76 6.60
C GLY A 60 2.63 -1.35 5.79
N LEU A 61 1.54 -1.67 6.47
CA LEU A 61 0.28 -2.09 5.86
C LEU A 61 -0.61 -0.86 5.63
N HIS A 62 -1.12 -0.71 4.40
CA HIS A 62 -2.18 0.22 4.08
C HIS A 62 -3.52 -0.51 4.20
N LEU A 63 -4.31 -0.20 5.23
CA LEU A 63 -5.62 -0.81 5.39
C LEU A 63 -6.58 -0.28 4.34
N THR A 64 -7.15 -1.19 3.56
CA THR A 64 -8.08 -0.88 2.47
C THR A 64 -9.49 -1.26 2.90
N LEU A 65 -10.37 -0.27 2.99
CA LEU A 65 -11.79 -0.44 3.34
C LEU A 65 -12.71 -0.01 2.20
N THR A 66 -12.16 0.15 1.00
CA THR A 66 -12.85 0.56 -0.21
C THR A 66 -12.35 -0.24 -1.41
N ASP A 67 -13.23 -0.43 -2.41
CA ASP A 67 -12.99 -0.97 -3.76
C ASP A 67 -12.36 -2.37 -3.90
N GLN A 68 -11.76 -2.94 -2.86
CA GLN A 68 -11.09 -4.24 -2.85
C GLN A 68 -12.01 -5.39 -2.43
N LEU A 69 -11.59 -6.62 -2.72
CA LEU A 69 -12.23 -7.81 -2.16
C LEU A 69 -12.04 -7.85 -0.64
N ALA A 70 -13.09 -8.22 0.08
CA ALA A 70 -13.00 -8.39 1.52
C ALA A 70 -12.28 -9.71 1.84
N VAL A 71 -11.13 -9.62 2.51
CA VAL A 71 -10.33 -10.80 2.91
C VAL A 71 -11.10 -11.74 3.83
N THR A 72 -12.04 -11.19 4.61
CA THR A 72 -12.91 -11.95 5.54
C THR A 72 -14.19 -12.49 4.89
N GLY A 73 -14.43 -12.23 3.60
CA GLY A 73 -15.65 -12.60 2.90
C GLY A 73 -16.83 -11.64 3.15
N ARG A 74 -18.06 -12.17 3.09
CA ARG A 74 -19.28 -11.36 3.21
C ARG A 74 -19.43 -10.77 4.62
N SER A 75 -19.77 -9.49 4.71
CA SER A 75 -20.00 -8.78 5.97
C SER A 75 -20.95 -7.60 5.80
N ALA A 76 -21.30 -6.90 6.88
CA ALA A 76 -22.09 -5.67 6.82
C ALA A 76 -21.41 -4.58 5.96
N LEU A 77 -20.07 -4.54 5.91
CA LEU A 77 -19.30 -3.62 5.09
C LEU A 77 -19.05 -4.14 3.66
N ALA A 78 -19.22 -5.44 3.43
CA ALA A 78 -19.01 -6.07 2.14
C ALA A 78 -20.09 -7.13 1.87
N PRO A 79 -21.35 -6.74 1.62
CA PRO A 79 -22.45 -7.70 1.47
C PRO A 79 -22.20 -8.72 0.35
N GLU A 80 -21.57 -8.26 -0.73
CA GLU A 80 -21.20 -9.09 -1.88
C GLU A 80 -19.74 -9.58 -1.85
N GLY A 81 -19.08 -9.52 -0.68
CA GLY A 81 -17.67 -9.90 -0.53
C GLY A 81 -16.68 -8.88 -1.14
N ARG A 82 -17.18 -7.71 -1.56
CA ARG A 82 -16.39 -6.56 -2.00
C ARG A 82 -16.69 -5.36 -1.12
N LEU A 83 -15.64 -4.63 -0.75
CA LEU A 83 -15.74 -3.39 0.01
C LEU A 83 -16.44 -2.29 -0.80
N PRO A 84 -17.05 -1.28 -0.15
CA PRO A 84 -17.82 -0.26 -0.83
C PRO A 84 -16.93 0.51 -1.82
N PRO A 85 -17.46 0.90 -3.00
CA PRO A 85 -16.68 1.70 -3.91
C PRO A 85 -16.49 3.10 -3.35
N LEU A 86 -15.35 3.75 -3.62
CA LEU A 86 -15.06 5.09 -3.09
C LEU A 86 -16.17 6.11 -3.42
N ARG A 87 -16.77 6.01 -4.61
CA ARG A 87 -17.89 6.87 -5.05
C ARG A 87 -19.17 6.77 -4.21
N ALA A 88 -19.32 5.71 -3.40
CA ALA A 88 -20.48 5.55 -2.51
C ALA A 88 -20.29 6.24 -1.15
N LEU A 89 -19.10 6.81 -0.89
CA LEU A 89 -18.77 7.53 0.35
C LEU A 89 -18.79 9.06 0.19
N ALA A 90 -19.02 9.56 -1.03
CA ALA A 90 -19.03 10.97 -1.38
C ALA A 90 -20.44 11.58 -1.32
#